data_AF-A0A8J5G057-F1
#
_entry.id   AF-A0A8J5G057-F1
#
_cell.length_a   1.000
_cell.length_b   1.000
_cell.length_c   1.000
_cell.angle_alpha   90.00
_cell.angle_beta   90.00
_cell.angle_gamma   90.00
#
_symmetry.space_group_name_H-M   'P 1'
#
loop_
_entity.id
_entity.type
_entity.pdbx_description
1 polymer ?
#
loop_
_entity_poly.entity_id
_entity_poly.type
_entity_poly.pdbx_seq_one_letter_code
_entity_poly.pdbx_strand_id
1 'polypeptide(L)'
;MSILFCRGGGRALLSQSTVAAGALQQSRRFCGYGGMGDDGGNVKWGKEEMEQRVVVIMGATSTGKSKLSVQLSSMFSGEVINSDKIQVYRGLDITTNKIPVADRRGVPHHLLGELDPAAGELLPSGFRALASCAIEDISARGRIPVVAGGSNSFIHALLSDRFDPRYDPFRERSSARKEALRSRCCFIWVHVEAATLAEHIDRRVDEMVAEGMVEELERYFAVEGEVERHPGLGKAIGVPEFRSYFTGRGCRTAAAFEAALAAIKANVRRLTVEQVRKIERLAAMGWPLLRVDATPAVAARLSGNLSSAPWRRYVAEPSVSAVARFLEEEDWRRSAAIAAVGTAAHATY
;
A
#
# COMPACT_ATOMS: atom_id res chain seq x y z
N MET A 1 51.50 -31.71 -21.45
CA MET A 1 51.07 -30.44 -20.82
C MET A 1 49.58 -30.32 -21.10
N SER A 2 48.80 -30.07 -20.05
CA SER A 2 47.42 -30.53 -19.87
C SER A 2 46.37 -29.95 -20.83
N ILE A 3 45.42 -30.82 -21.17
CA ILE A 3 44.13 -30.54 -21.83
C ILE A 3 43.18 -29.91 -20.81
N LEU A 4 42.41 -28.86 -21.17
CA LEU A 4 41.07 -28.68 -20.60
C LEU A 4 40.12 -27.92 -21.54
N PHE A 5 39.15 -28.68 -22.05
CA PHE A 5 37.85 -28.24 -22.55
C PHE A 5 37.05 -27.60 -21.41
N CYS A 6 36.45 -26.43 -21.60
CA CYS A 6 35.36 -25.94 -20.75
C CYS A 6 34.06 -25.86 -21.56
N ARG A 7 33.27 -26.94 -21.49
CA ARG A 7 31.81 -26.91 -21.63
C ARG A 7 31.21 -26.39 -20.33
N GLY A 8 30.12 -25.62 -20.40
CA GLY A 8 29.24 -25.42 -19.25
C GLY A 8 28.48 -24.09 -19.25
N GLY A 9 27.49 -23.96 -20.13
CA GLY A 9 26.42 -22.99 -19.93
C GLY A 9 25.61 -23.36 -18.70
N GLY A 10 25.73 -22.57 -17.63
CA GLY A 10 24.92 -22.66 -16.43
C GLY A 10 24.08 -21.39 -16.29
N ARG A 11 22.79 -21.48 -16.59
CA ARG A 11 21.80 -20.49 -16.16
C ARG A 11 21.79 -20.47 -14.64
N ALA A 12 22.27 -19.38 -14.02
CA ALA A 12 22.11 -19.15 -12.60
C ALA A 12 20.63 -18.81 -12.32
N LEU A 13 19.86 -19.83 -11.94
CA LEU A 13 18.60 -19.67 -11.22
C LEU A 13 18.92 -19.06 -9.85
N LEU A 14 18.83 -17.74 -9.74
CA LEU A 14 18.84 -17.07 -8.44
C LEU A 14 17.61 -17.53 -7.66
N SER A 15 17.85 -18.29 -6.59
CA SER A 15 16.79 -18.83 -5.73
C SER A 15 16.08 -17.72 -4.97
N GLN A 16 14.77 -17.92 -4.77
CA GLN A 16 13.81 -17.04 -4.10
C GLN A 16 14.21 -16.59 -2.67
N SER A 17 15.23 -17.23 -2.09
CA SER A 17 15.83 -16.92 -0.79
C SER A 17 16.55 -15.57 -0.74
N THR A 18 17.06 -15.06 -1.86
CA THR A 18 17.96 -13.88 -1.87
C THR A 18 17.21 -12.55 -1.75
N VAL A 19 16.00 -12.46 -2.30
CA VAL A 19 15.16 -11.23 -2.21
C VAL A 19 14.54 -11.08 -0.82
N ALA A 20 14.08 -12.19 -0.22
CA ALA A 20 13.61 -12.21 1.16
C ALA A 20 14.77 -11.92 2.14
N ALA A 21 15.97 -12.44 1.89
CA ALA A 21 17.17 -12.12 2.67
C ALA A 21 17.58 -10.65 2.52
N GLY A 22 17.49 -10.05 1.32
CA GLY A 22 17.75 -8.62 1.11
C GLY A 22 16.75 -7.71 1.83
N ALA A 23 15.46 -8.07 1.83
CA ALA A 23 14.43 -7.36 2.60
C ALA A 23 14.61 -7.53 4.12
N LEU A 24 15.01 -8.71 4.59
CA LEU A 24 15.37 -8.98 5.99
C LEU A 24 16.68 -8.28 6.41
N GLN A 25 17.63 -8.12 5.49
CA GLN A 25 18.90 -7.43 5.75
C GLN A 25 18.72 -5.91 5.80
N GLN A 26 17.74 -5.37 5.06
CA GLN A 26 17.24 -4.00 5.27
C GLN A 26 16.39 -3.88 6.55
N SER A 27 15.63 -4.91 6.93
CA SER A 27 14.89 -4.92 8.21
C SER A 27 15.83 -4.89 9.42
N ARG A 28 17.03 -5.49 9.34
CA ARG A 28 18.07 -5.40 10.37
C ARG A 28 18.68 -4.01 10.54
N ARG A 29 18.54 -3.10 9.57
CA ARG A 29 18.89 -1.68 9.74
C ARG A 29 17.78 -0.87 10.43
N PHE A 30 16.53 -1.33 10.35
CA PHE A 30 15.38 -0.71 11.01
C PHE A 30 15.15 -1.23 12.43
N CYS A 31 15.35 -2.53 12.66
CA CYS A 31 15.29 -3.15 13.98
C CYS A 31 16.72 -3.34 14.49
N GLY A 32 17.23 -2.34 15.22
CA GLY A 32 18.48 -2.48 15.97
C GLY A 32 18.34 -3.55 17.04
N TYR A 33 18.71 -4.80 16.73
CA TYR A 33 18.83 -5.87 17.71
C TYR A 33 20.30 -6.08 18.04
N GLY A 34 20.70 -5.59 19.22
CA GLY A 34 21.91 -6.01 19.89
C GLY A 34 21.82 -7.50 20.22
N GLY A 35 22.91 -8.23 19.99
CA GLY A 35 23.00 -9.66 20.26
C GLY A 35 22.74 -9.99 21.72
N MET A 36 22.02 -11.08 21.97
CA MET A 36 21.83 -11.63 23.30
C MET A 36 22.44 -13.02 23.34
N GLY A 37 23.33 -13.19 24.32
CA GLY A 37 23.95 -14.45 24.66
C GLY A 37 22.93 -15.47 25.19
N ASP A 38 23.33 -16.71 25.02
CA ASP A 38 22.66 -17.93 25.45
C ASP A 38 22.70 -18.02 26.98
N ASP A 39 21.55 -17.98 27.64
CA ASP A 39 21.40 -18.51 29.01
C ASP A 39 19.95 -18.94 29.24
N GLY A 40 19.80 -20.24 29.48
CA GLY A 40 18.53 -20.92 29.69
C GLY A 40 17.86 -20.49 30.99
N GLY A 41 16.74 -19.79 30.85
CA GLY A 41 15.81 -19.50 31.94
C GLY A 41 14.39 -19.48 31.41
N ASN A 42 13.57 -20.45 31.85
CA ASN A 42 12.17 -20.59 31.49
C ASN A 42 11.35 -19.43 32.09
N VAL A 43 11.34 -18.29 31.41
CA VAL A 43 10.47 -17.16 31.74
C VAL A 43 9.14 -17.37 31.01
N LYS A 44 8.10 -17.74 31.77
CA LYS A 44 6.71 -17.68 31.30
C LYS A 44 6.34 -16.21 31.10
N TRP A 45 6.45 -15.73 29.86
CA TRP A 45 5.90 -14.44 29.47
C TRP A 45 4.39 -14.55 29.39
N GLY A 46 3.68 -13.98 30.36
CA GLY A 46 2.27 -13.64 30.19
C GLY A 46 2.15 -12.56 29.12
N LYS A 47 2.06 -12.95 27.85
CA LYS A 47 1.61 -12.03 26.79
C LYS A 47 0.11 -11.89 26.92
N GLU A 48 -0.35 -10.86 27.62
CA GLU A 48 -1.55 -10.17 27.15
C GLU A 48 -1.16 -9.59 25.77
N GLU A 49 -1.46 -10.32 24.71
CA GLU A 49 -1.34 -9.82 23.35
C GLU A 49 -2.28 -8.63 23.22
N MET A 50 -1.74 -7.42 23.40
CA MET A 50 -2.47 -6.19 23.18
C MET A 50 -2.83 -6.15 21.68
N GLU A 51 -4.07 -6.48 21.34
CA GLU A 51 -4.55 -6.49 19.95
C GLU A 51 -4.24 -5.14 19.30
N GLN A 52 -3.38 -5.15 18.29
CA GLN A 52 -2.92 -3.94 17.61
C GLN A 52 -4.09 -3.26 16.87
N ARG A 53 -4.21 -1.93 17.00
CA ARG A 53 -5.20 -1.11 16.29
C ARG A 53 -4.65 -0.69 14.94
N VAL A 54 -5.43 -0.85 13.88
CA VAL A 54 -5.02 -0.41 12.54
C VAL A 54 -6.16 0.31 11.85
N VAL A 55 -5.92 1.53 11.37
CA VAL A 55 -6.84 2.22 10.46
C VAL A 55 -6.45 1.86 9.03
N VAL A 56 -7.41 1.47 8.20
CA VAL A 56 -7.16 0.98 6.85
C VAL A 56 -7.98 1.76 5.85
N ILE A 57 -7.32 2.44 4.92
CA ILE A 57 -7.95 3.29 3.90
C ILE A 57 -7.77 2.62 2.55
N MET A 58 -8.89 2.12 2.01
CA MET A 58 -8.97 1.40 0.75
C MET A 58 -9.76 2.19 -0.29
N GLY A 59 -9.64 1.78 -1.55
CA GLY A 59 -10.31 2.42 -2.68
C GLY A 59 -9.50 2.30 -3.96
N ALA A 60 -10.18 2.45 -5.09
CA ALA A 60 -9.53 2.48 -6.39
C ALA A 60 -8.51 3.63 -6.50
N THR A 61 -7.57 3.56 -7.44
CA THR A 61 -6.67 4.69 -7.69
C THR A 61 -7.46 5.96 -8.03
N SER A 62 -6.88 7.12 -7.73
CA SER A 62 -7.51 8.44 -7.90
C SER A 62 -8.79 8.72 -7.09
N THR A 63 -9.14 7.91 -6.07
CA THR A 63 -10.29 8.21 -5.19
C THR A 63 -9.96 9.13 -4.00
N GLY A 64 -8.70 9.52 -3.81
CA GLY A 64 -8.29 10.45 -2.73
C GLY A 64 -7.78 9.79 -1.44
N LYS A 65 -7.44 8.50 -1.47
CA LYS A 65 -6.90 7.76 -0.29
C LYS A 65 -5.76 8.48 0.42
N SER A 66 -4.74 8.96 -0.31
CA SER A 66 -3.57 9.61 0.29
C SER A 66 -3.96 10.90 1.03
N LYS A 67 -4.86 11.70 0.44
CA LYS A 67 -5.42 12.90 1.08
C LYS A 67 -6.11 12.56 2.39
N LEU A 68 -6.94 11.52 2.40
CA LEU A 68 -7.63 11.09 3.62
C LEU A 68 -6.65 10.54 4.67
N SER A 69 -5.63 9.79 4.25
CA SER A 69 -4.62 9.21 5.15
C SER A 69 -3.83 10.26 5.90
N VAL A 70 -3.45 11.35 5.23
CA VAL A 70 -2.77 12.49 5.87
C VAL A 70 -3.72 13.20 6.82
N GLN A 71 -4.97 13.46 6.42
CA GLN A 71 -5.95 14.12 7.29
C GLN A 71 -6.21 13.35 8.59
N LEU A 72 -6.43 12.04 8.51
CA LEU A 72 -6.67 11.20 9.68
C LEU A 72 -5.41 11.08 10.54
N SER A 73 -4.25 10.90 9.92
CA SER A 73 -2.97 10.82 10.66
C SER A 73 -2.64 12.12 11.39
N SER A 74 -2.91 13.29 10.79
CA SER A 74 -2.73 14.57 11.48
C SER A 74 -3.70 14.76 12.65
N MET A 75 -4.93 14.24 12.56
CA MET A 75 -5.94 14.39 13.62
C MET A 75 -5.74 13.42 14.78
N PHE A 76 -5.32 12.18 14.49
CA PHE A 76 -5.26 11.09 15.45
C PHE A 76 -3.82 10.66 15.80
N SER A 77 -2.84 11.55 15.58
CA SER A 77 -1.41 11.26 15.83
C SER A 77 -0.95 9.95 15.18
N GLY A 78 -1.35 9.75 13.91
CA GLY A 78 -1.05 8.57 13.13
C GLY A 78 0.19 8.69 12.25
N GLU A 79 0.65 7.55 11.76
CA GLU A 79 1.70 7.44 10.74
C GLU A 79 1.18 6.56 9.60
N VAL A 80 1.49 6.94 8.35
CA VAL A 80 0.95 6.25 7.16
C VAL A 80 1.87 5.09 6.77
N ILE A 81 1.29 3.92 6.51
CA ILE A 81 1.97 2.78 5.89
C ILE A 81 1.40 2.62 4.48
N ASN A 82 2.22 2.85 3.46
CA ASN A 82 1.80 2.66 2.08
C ASN A 82 1.55 1.18 1.78
N SER A 83 0.39 0.87 1.21
CA SER A 83 0.02 -0.47 0.73
C SER A 83 -0.23 -0.52 -0.77
N ASP A 84 0.35 0.39 -1.55
CA ASP A 84 0.44 0.28 -3.00
C ASP A 84 1.77 -0.37 -3.41
N LYS A 85 1.67 -1.53 -4.07
CA LYS A 85 2.81 -2.38 -4.46
C LYS A 85 3.78 -1.75 -5.45
N ILE A 86 3.37 -0.68 -6.15
CA ILE A 86 4.24 0.05 -7.07
C ILE A 86 4.89 1.23 -6.34
N GLN A 87 4.16 1.88 -5.41
CA GLN A 87 4.68 3.03 -4.67
C GLN A 87 5.74 2.66 -3.61
N VAL A 88 5.96 1.38 -3.33
CA VAL A 88 7.04 0.94 -2.41
C VAL A 88 8.45 1.22 -2.95
N TYR A 89 8.63 1.34 -4.27
CA TYR A 89 9.95 1.52 -4.88
C TYR A 89 10.34 2.99 -5.05
N ARG A 90 11.64 3.26 -4.93
CA ARG A 90 12.26 4.55 -5.25
C ARG A 90 12.09 4.90 -6.73
N GLY A 91 11.88 6.18 -7.02
CA GLY A 91 11.76 6.72 -8.36
C GLY A 91 10.36 6.55 -8.98
N LEU A 92 10.21 7.10 -10.18
CA LEU A 92 8.93 7.19 -10.89
C LEU A 92 7.81 7.82 -10.03
N ASP A 93 8.10 8.87 -9.26
CA ASP A 93 7.18 9.43 -8.27
C ASP A 93 5.92 10.03 -8.92
N ILE A 94 6.06 10.66 -10.09
CA ILE A 94 4.92 11.19 -10.86
C ILE A 94 4.14 10.03 -11.46
N THR A 95 4.81 9.16 -12.21
CA THR A 95 4.22 7.98 -12.90
C THR A 95 3.48 7.06 -11.93
N THR A 96 4.02 6.86 -10.72
CA THR A 96 3.43 6.00 -9.69
C THR A 96 2.46 6.75 -8.77
N ASN A 97 2.24 8.04 -9.02
CA ASN A 97 1.30 8.90 -8.31
C ASN A 97 1.55 8.92 -6.79
N LYS A 98 2.82 9.00 -6.38
CA LYS A 98 3.17 9.15 -4.96
C LYS A 98 2.72 10.52 -4.46
N ILE A 99 2.26 10.59 -3.22
CA ILE A 99 1.93 11.87 -2.60
C ILE A 99 3.20 12.73 -2.46
N PRO A 100 3.20 13.98 -3.00
CA PRO A 100 4.32 14.90 -2.87
C PRO A 100 4.66 15.16 -1.40
N VAL A 101 5.93 15.38 -1.07
CA VAL A 101 6.39 15.60 0.31
C VAL A 101 5.66 16.76 0.97
N ALA A 102 5.44 17.85 0.24
CA ALA A 102 4.69 19.02 0.72
C ALA A 102 3.25 18.67 1.16
N ASP A 103 2.60 17.77 0.41
CA ASP A 103 1.23 17.34 0.68
C ASP A 103 1.11 16.34 1.83
N ARG A 104 2.23 15.77 2.30
CA ARG A 104 2.28 14.89 3.48
C ARG A 104 2.11 15.67 4.79
N ARG A 105 2.31 16.99 4.78
CA ARG A 105 2.12 17.86 5.97
C ARG A 105 2.87 17.39 7.21
N GLY A 106 4.08 16.87 7.03
CA GLY A 106 4.92 16.35 8.13
C GLY A 106 4.49 14.98 8.68
N VAL A 107 3.41 14.37 8.16
CA VAL A 107 3.00 13.01 8.55
C VAL A 107 4.05 12.00 8.07
N PRO A 108 4.64 11.19 8.98
CA PRO A 108 5.55 10.12 8.58
C PRO A 108 4.89 9.12 7.65
N HIS A 109 5.61 8.70 6.61
CA HIS A 109 5.17 7.66 5.68
C HIS A 109 6.21 6.54 5.68
N HIS A 110 5.72 5.31 5.81
CA HIS A 110 6.49 4.07 5.77
C HIS A 110 6.17 3.30 4.50
N LEU A 111 7.15 2.57 3.97
CA LEU A 111 7.05 1.78 2.74
C LEU A 111 6.62 2.60 1.52
N LEU A 112 6.95 3.90 1.48
CA LEU A 112 6.65 4.80 0.37
C LEU A 112 7.96 5.27 -0.27
N GLY A 113 8.34 4.66 -1.39
CA GLY A 113 9.57 4.99 -2.10
C GLY A 113 10.83 4.59 -1.33
N GLU A 114 10.81 3.48 -0.60
CA GLU A 114 11.93 3.04 0.24
C GLU A 114 12.74 1.91 -0.41
N LEU A 115 12.07 1.06 -1.19
CA LEU A 115 12.69 -0.12 -1.76
C LEU A 115 13.49 0.20 -3.03
N ASP A 116 14.58 -0.53 -3.19
CA ASP A 116 15.37 -0.50 -4.42
C ASP A 116 14.63 -1.24 -5.54
N PRO A 117 14.31 -0.61 -6.68
CA PRO A 117 13.68 -1.30 -7.80
C PRO A 117 14.51 -2.46 -8.36
N ALA A 118 15.83 -2.44 -8.19
CA ALA A 118 16.73 -3.53 -8.60
C ALA A 118 16.69 -4.75 -7.65
N ALA A 119 16.12 -4.62 -6.45
CA ALA A 119 16.06 -5.70 -5.47
C ALA A 119 15.00 -6.79 -5.80
N GLY A 120 14.24 -6.62 -6.87
CA GLY A 120 13.20 -7.56 -7.30
C GLY A 120 11.78 -7.12 -6.92
N GLU A 121 10.81 -8.02 -7.12
CA GLU A 121 9.41 -7.74 -6.81
C GLU A 121 9.10 -8.03 -5.34
N LEU A 122 8.53 -7.06 -4.64
CA LEU A 122 7.97 -7.24 -3.31
C LEU A 122 6.69 -8.10 -3.39
N LEU A 123 6.79 -9.32 -2.88
CA LEU A 123 5.66 -10.24 -2.77
C LEU A 123 4.77 -9.89 -1.56
N PRO A 124 3.49 -10.31 -1.55
CA PRO A 124 2.59 -10.03 -0.42
C PRO A 124 3.08 -10.57 0.93
N SER A 125 3.81 -11.69 0.96
CA SER A 125 4.46 -12.19 2.18
C SER A 125 5.55 -11.26 2.71
N GLY A 126 6.37 -10.71 1.81
CA GLY A 126 7.39 -9.71 2.14
C GLY A 126 6.75 -8.43 2.66
N PHE A 127 5.69 -7.97 2.01
CA PHE A 127 4.91 -6.82 2.47
C PHE A 127 4.32 -7.07 3.87
N ARG A 128 3.72 -8.25 4.12
CA ARG A 128 3.19 -8.62 5.44
C ARG A 128 4.28 -8.47 6.50
N ALA A 129 5.49 -8.97 6.26
CA ALA A 129 6.59 -8.87 7.22
C ALA A 129 6.99 -7.41 7.49
N LEU A 130 7.26 -6.63 6.43
CA LEU A 130 7.71 -5.23 6.56
C LEU A 130 6.64 -4.34 7.22
N ALA A 131 5.39 -4.43 6.77
CA ALA A 131 4.30 -3.64 7.32
C ALA A 131 3.93 -4.06 8.75
N SER A 132 4.16 -5.33 9.14
CA SER A 132 4.00 -5.75 10.55
C SER A 132 5.02 -5.08 11.45
N CYS A 133 6.29 -5.03 11.03
CA CYS A 133 7.34 -4.33 11.76
C CYS A 133 7.00 -2.84 11.92
N ALA A 134 6.53 -2.19 10.84
CA ALA A 134 6.10 -0.79 10.89
C ALA A 134 4.91 -0.57 11.86
N ILE A 135 3.91 -1.45 11.84
CA ILE A 135 2.77 -1.40 12.77
C ILE A 135 3.26 -1.49 14.22
N GLU A 136 4.12 -2.47 14.53
CA GLU A 136 4.65 -2.66 15.88
C GLU A 136 5.45 -1.45 16.37
N ASP A 137 6.32 -0.91 15.50
CA ASP A 137 7.15 0.25 15.77
C ASP A 137 6.32 1.54 16.00
N ILE A 138 5.31 1.79 15.15
CA ILE A 138 4.38 2.92 15.29
C ILE A 138 3.59 2.80 16.61
N SER A 139 3.04 1.62 16.89
CA SER A 139 2.26 1.38 18.10
C SER A 139 3.11 1.48 19.37
N ALA A 140 4.37 1.04 19.33
CA ALA A 140 5.30 1.17 20.45
C ALA A 140 5.57 2.64 20.83
N ARG A 141 5.46 3.56 19.86
CA ARG A 141 5.49 5.02 20.11
C ARG A 141 4.16 5.61 20.57
N GLY A 142 3.13 4.80 20.80
CA GLY A 142 1.78 5.24 21.15
C GLY A 142 1.04 5.96 20.01
N ARG A 143 1.46 5.74 18.76
CA ARG A 143 0.85 6.35 17.57
C ARG A 143 -0.07 5.37 16.85
N ILE A 144 -0.90 5.87 15.95
CA ILE A 144 -1.88 5.06 15.21
C ILE A 144 -1.33 4.64 13.83
N PRO A 145 -1.16 3.34 13.54
CA PRO A 145 -0.84 2.87 12.20
C PRO A 145 -2.02 3.10 11.24
N VAL A 146 -1.77 3.84 10.16
CA VAL A 146 -2.74 4.13 9.10
C VAL A 146 -2.27 3.49 7.78
N VAL A 147 -2.81 2.33 7.44
CA VAL A 147 -2.50 1.63 6.18
C VAL A 147 -3.31 2.25 5.04
N ALA A 148 -2.67 2.71 3.97
CA ALA A 148 -3.35 3.33 2.83
C ALA A 148 -2.75 2.88 1.50
N GLY A 149 -3.59 2.44 0.56
CA GLY A 149 -3.12 2.04 -0.77
C GLY A 149 -4.14 1.27 -1.61
N GLY A 150 -3.79 1.00 -2.87
CA GLY A 150 -4.68 0.36 -3.85
C GLY A 150 -4.41 -1.13 -4.09
N SER A 151 -3.38 -1.72 -3.46
CA SER A 151 -3.05 -3.13 -3.67
C SER A 151 -3.76 -4.01 -2.65
N ASN A 152 -4.99 -4.43 -2.97
CA ASN A 152 -5.82 -5.27 -2.09
C ASN A 152 -5.14 -6.61 -1.72
N SER A 153 -4.20 -7.12 -2.53
CA SER A 153 -3.38 -8.28 -2.19
C SER A 153 -2.42 -8.05 -1.04
N PHE A 154 -1.89 -6.84 -0.89
CA PHE A 154 -1.04 -6.45 0.23
C PHE A 154 -1.86 -6.24 1.50
N ILE A 155 -3.02 -5.59 1.38
CA ILE A 155 -3.95 -5.39 2.50
C ILE A 155 -4.45 -6.75 3.02
N HIS A 156 -4.86 -7.65 2.13
CA HIS A 156 -5.22 -9.03 2.47
C HIS A 156 -4.07 -9.74 3.17
N ALA A 157 -2.90 -9.80 2.54
CA ALA A 157 -1.74 -10.45 3.13
C ALA A 157 -1.34 -9.87 4.49
N LEU A 158 -1.54 -8.57 4.72
CA LEU A 158 -1.24 -7.94 6.00
C LEU A 158 -2.25 -8.31 7.09
N LEU A 159 -3.55 -8.23 6.80
CA LEU A 159 -4.61 -8.20 7.83
C LEU A 159 -5.30 -9.54 8.05
N SER A 160 -5.17 -10.49 7.13
CA SER A 160 -5.64 -11.86 7.34
C SER A 160 -5.00 -12.52 8.55
N ASP A 161 -5.80 -13.19 9.38
CA ASP A 161 -5.33 -14.01 10.50
C ASP A 161 -4.35 -15.09 10.01
N ARG A 162 -4.82 -15.91 9.05
CA ARG A 162 -4.04 -17.00 8.44
C ARG A 162 -3.77 -16.71 6.97
N PHE A 163 -2.67 -16.03 6.69
CA PHE A 163 -2.22 -15.77 5.32
C PHE A 163 -1.49 -16.99 4.72
N ASP A 164 -2.01 -17.55 3.61
CA ASP A 164 -1.32 -18.55 2.79
C ASP A 164 -0.86 -17.93 1.46
N PRO A 165 0.45 -17.80 1.19
CA PRO A 165 0.96 -17.20 -0.04
C PRO A 165 0.63 -17.99 -1.31
N ARG A 166 0.17 -19.24 -1.20
CA ARG A 166 -0.23 -20.09 -2.34
C ARG A 166 -1.69 -19.88 -2.74
N TYR A 167 -2.48 -19.24 -1.88
CA TYR A 167 -3.89 -18.99 -2.10
C TYR A 167 -4.14 -17.52 -2.46
N ASP A 168 -4.69 -17.28 -3.64
CA ASP A 168 -5.12 -15.95 -4.06
C ASP A 168 -6.65 -15.84 -3.92
N PRO A 169 -7.16 -15.12 -2.92
CA PRO A 169 -8.59 -14.98 -2.69
C PRO A 169 -9.27 -14.18 -3.80
N PHE A 170 -8.52 -13.47 -4.66
CA PHE A 170 -9.08 -12.61 -5.70
C PHE A 170 -9.26 -13.30 -7.05
N ARG A 171 -8.84 -14.56 -7.21
CA ARG A 171 -9.09 -15.33 -8.44
C ARG A 171 -10.60 -15.52 -8.65
N GLU A 172 -11.06 -15.42 -9.91
CA GLU A 172 -12.48 -15.49 -10.29
C GLU A 172 -13.22 -16.68 -9.66
N ARG A 173 -12.61 -17.87 -9.70
CA ARG A 173 -13.21 -19.14 -9.23
C ARG A 173 -13.09 -19.41 -7.73
N SER A 174 -12.44 -18.56 -6.95
CA SER A 174 -12.39 -18.78 -5.50
C SER A 174 -13.79 -18.52 -4.90
N SER A 175 -14.19 -19.29 -3.88
CA SER A 175 -15.38 -18.95 -3.07
C SER A 175 -14.96 -17.98 -1.98
N ALA A 176 -15.70 -16.88 -1.80
CA ALA A 176 -15.50 -16.00 -0.67
C ALA A 176 -15.83 -16.79 0.62
N ARG A 177 -14.80 -17.09 1.41
CA ARG A 177 -14.94 -17.72 2.72
C ARG A 177 -14.81 -16.64 3.77
N LYS A 178 -15.58 -16.77 4.86
CA LYS A 178 -15.45 -15.86 5.99
C LYS A 178 -14.02 -15.94 6.52
N GLU A 179 -13.37 -14.80 6.64
CA GLU A 179 -11.96 -14.72 7.05
C GLU A 179 -11.83 -13.84 8.29
N ALA A 180 -11.06 -14.32 9.27
CA ALA A 180 -10.76 -13.56 10.47
C ALA A 180 -9.61 -12.57 10.21
N LEU A 181 -9.66 -11.44 10.92
CA LEU A 181 -8.61 -10.43 10.91
C LEU A 181 -7.61 -10.73 12.03
N ARG A 182 -6.33 -10.50 11.78
CA ARG A 182 -5.25 -10.66 12.80
C ARG A 182 -5.18 -9.52 13.82
N SER A 183 -5.89 -8.43 13.57
CA SER A 183 -5.79 -7.16 14.31
C SER A 183 -7.14 -6.44 14.28
N ARG A 184 -7.39 -5.58 15.26
CA ARG A 184 -8.60 -4.74 15.26
C ARG A 184 -8.45 -3.66 14.20
N CYS A 185 -9.34 -3.66 13.22
CA CYS A 185 -9.24 -2.78 12.07
C CYS A 185 -10.44 -1.85 11.95
N CYS A 186 -10.20 -0.58 11.64
CA CYS A 186 -11.20 0.35 11.14
C CYS A 186 -11.01 0.51 9.62
N PHE A 187 -11.90 -0.08 8.82
CA PHE A 187 -11.82 0.00 7.37
C PHE A 187 -12.64 1.15 6.82
N ILE A 188 -12.02 2.01 6.04
CA ILE A 188 -12.66 3.06 5.27
C ILE A 188 -12.42 2.76 3.79
N TRP A 189 -13.50 2.56 3.05
CA TRP A 189 -13.49 2.42 1.60
C TRP A 189 -13.93 3.74 0.95
N VAL A 190 -12.97 4.46 0.37
CA VAL A 190 -13.22 5.66 -0.43
C VAL A 190 -13.66 5.27 -1.83
N HIS A 191 -14.94 5.42 -2.11
CA HIS A 191 -15.59 5.06 -3.36
C HIS A 191 -15.86 6.29 -4.24
N VAL A 192 -15.74 6.13 -5.56
CA VAL A 192 -16.20 7.11 -6.56
C VAL A 192 -16.97 6.34 -7.62
N GLU A 193 -18.11 6.87 -8.06
CA GLU A 193 -18.92 6.33 -9.15
C GLU A 193 -18.09 6.18 -10.44
N ALA A 194 -18.35 5.10 -11.21
CA ALA A 194 -17.47 4.65 -12.26
C ALA A 194 -17.28 5.66 -13.40
N ALA A 195 -18.35 6.31 -13.87
CA ALA A 195 -18.28 7.31 -14.94
C ALA A 195 -17.51 8.55 -14.48
N THR A 196 -17.83 9.06 -13.28
CA THR A 196 -17.13 10.18 -12.65
C THR A 196 -15.65 9.88 -12.44
N LEU A 197 -15.33 8.66 -12.00
CA LEU A 197 -13.96 8.22 -11.79
C LEU A 197 -13.19 8.10 -13.12
N ALA A 198 -13.83 7.59 -14.17
CA ALA A 198 -13.21 7.45 -15.49
C ALA A 198 -12.81 8.83 -16.06
N GLU A 199 -13.68 9.82 -15.99
CA GLU A 199 -13.36 11.19 -16.41
C GLU A 199 -12.23 11.80 -15.55
N HIS A 200 -12.27 11.56 -14.24
CA HIS A 200 -11.22 12.03 -13.34
C HIS A 200 -9.86 11.40 -13.62
N ILE A 201 -9.82 10.10 -13.93
CA ILE A 201 -8.61 9.39 -14.34
C ILE A 201 -8.00 10.03 -15.57
N ASP A 202 -8.81 10.30 -16.59
CA ASP A 202 -8.32 10.84 -17.85
C ASP A 202 -7.67 12.21 -17.63
N ARG A 203 -8.34 13.10 -16.90
CA ARG A 203 -7.75 14.39 -16.52
C ARG A 203 -6.52 14.24 -15.65
N ARG A 204 -6.49 13.28 -14.71
CA ARG A 204 -5.33 13.07 -13.84
C ARG A 204 -4.12 12.61 -14.65
N VAL A 205 -4.29 11.75 -15.66
CA VAL A 205 -3.20 11.35 -16.56
C VAL A 205 -2.68 12.57 -17.33
N ASP A 206 -3.57 13.45 -17.81
CA ASP A 206 -3.16 14.68 -18.48
C ASP A 206 -2.40 15.63 -17.54
N GLU A 207 -2.83 15.75 -16.28
CA GLU A 207 -2.11 16.47 -15.22
C GLU A 207 -0.73 15.84 -14.96
N MET A 208 -0.61 14.51 -14.90
CA MET A 208 0.68 13.82 -14.72
C MET A 208 1.65 14.13 -15.86
N VAL A 209 1.16 14.17 -17.11
CA VAL A 209 1.98 14.59 -18.26
C VAL A 209 2.47 16.02 -18.09
N ALA A 210 1.58 16.94 -17.71
CA ALA A 210 1.95 18.33 -17.45
C ALA A 210 2.92 18.50 -16.26
N GLU A 211 2.87 17.59 -15.29
CA GLU A 211 3.78 17.53 -14.12
C GLU A 211 5.17 16.96 -14.47
N GLY A 212 5.38 16.43 -15.68
CA GLY A 212 6.67 15.93 -16.14
C GLY A 212 6.81 14.41 -16.15
N MET A 213 5.69 13.67 -16.26
CA MET A 213 5.69 12.21 -16.32
C MET A 213 6.53 11.67 -17.49
N VAL A 214 6.54 12.37 -18.63
CA VAL A 214 7.21 11.90 -19.86
C VAL A 214 8.73 12.00 -19.68
N GLU A 215 9.20 13.10 -19.10
CA GLU A 215 10.60 13.37 -18.77
C GLU A 215 11.10 12.43 -17.67
N GLU A 216 10.23 12.07 -16.72
CA GLU A 216 10.51 11.06 -15.71
C GLU A 216 10.68 9.67 -16.34
N LEU A 217 9.78 9.27 -17.25
CA LEU A 217 9.89 8.03 -17.98
C LEU A 217 11.10 8.02 -18.91
N GLU A 218 11.39 9.13 -19.59
CA GLU A 218 12.57 9.24 -20.45
C GLU A 218 13.85 8.97 -19.65
N ARG A 219 14.00 9.59 -18.47
CA ARG A 219 15.13 9.31 -17.57
C ARG A 219 15.17 7.84 -17.14
N TYR A 220 14.01 7.24 -16.88
CA TYR A 220 13.92 5.83 -16.54
C TYR A 220 14.38 4.91 -17.69
N PHE A 221 14.07 5.26 -18.94
CA PHE A 221 14.50 4.50 -20.14
C PHE A 221 15.92 4.82 -20.60
N ALA A 222 16.48 5.98 -20.23
CA ALA A 222 17.81 6.44 -20.65
C ALA A 222 18.97 5.75 -19.91
N VAL A 223 18.72 5.16 -18.73
CA VAL A 223 19.72 4.34 -18.05
C VAL A 223 19.88 3.04 -18.86
N GLU A 224 20.96 2.94 -19.63
CA GLU A 224 21.21 1.84 -20.58
C GLU A 224 21.46 0.47 -19.91
N GLY A 225 20.91 -0.58 -20.56
CA GLY A 225 20.76 -1.93 -20.01
C GLY A 225 19.65 -1.95 -18.95
N GLU A 226 18.92 -3.05 -18.74
CA GLU A 226 17.98 -3.22 -17.59
C GLU A 226 16.47 -2.95 -17.77
N VAL A 227 15.91 -2.65 -18.94
CA VAL A 227 14.42 -2.56 -19.07
C VAL A 227 13.71 -3.93 -18.88
N GLU A 228 14.47 -4.99 -18.57
CA GLU A 228 14.03 -6.30 -18.03
C GLU A 228 14.37 -6.55 -16.54
N ARG A 229 14.97 -5.61 -15.79
CA ARG A 229 15.55 -5.89 -14.45
C ARG A 229 14.82 -5.26 -13.26
N HIS A 230 13.77 -4.46 -13.46
CA HIS A 230 12.87 -4.04 -12.37
C HIS A 230 11.54 -4.81 -12.38
N PRO A 231 11.49 -6.09 -11.95
CA PRO A 231 10.29 -6.92 -12.00
C PRO A 231 9.14 -6.39 -11.13
N GLY A 232 9.43 -5.50 -10.18
CA GLY A 232 8.44 -4.74 -9.42
C GLY A 232 8.05 -3.44 -10.12
N LEU A 233 8.92 -2.43 -10.04
CA LEU A 233 8.64 -1.07 -10.52
C LEU A 233 8.32 -0.99 -12.02
N GLY A 234 8.92 -1.85 -12.85
CA GLY A 234 8.67 -1.90 -14.29
C GLY A 234 7.24 -2.30 -14.67
N LYS A 235 6.43 -2.76 -13.72
CA LYS A 235 4.99 -3.04 -13.89
C LYS A 235 4.11 -1.80 -13.69
N ALA A 236 4.68 -0.64 -13.34
CA ALA A 236 3.94 0.61 -13.21
C ALA A 236 3.25 0.96 -14.53
N ILE A 237 1.94 1.24 -14.48
CA ILE A 237 1.21 1.79 -15.63
C ILE A 237 1.86 3.11 -16.02
N GLY A 238 2.25 3.23 -17.29
CA GLY A 238 3.13 4.25 -17.82
C GLY A 238 4.37 3.62 -18.44
N VAL A 239 5.01 2.68 -17.74
CA VAL A 239 6.27 2.07 -18.19
C VAL A 239 6.05 1.15 -19.40
N PRO A 240 5.19 0.11 -19.36
CA PRO A 240 4.95 -0.73 -20.54
C PRO A 240 4.41 0.03 -21.75
N GLU A 241 3.56 1.03 -21.52
CA GLU A 241 2.86 1.81 -22.54
C GLU A 241 3.82 2.72 -23.32
N PHE A 242 4.76 3.35 -22.61
CA PHE A 242 5.77 4.20 -23.24
C PHE A 242 7.01 3.44 -23.73
N ARG A 243 7.15 2.13 -23.46
CA ARG A 243 8.32 1.36 -23.90
C ARG A 243 8.56 1.49 -25.40
N SER A 244 7.54 1.28 -26.23
CA SER A 244 7.65 1.39 -27.69
C SER A 244 7.92 2.82 -28.15
N TYR A 245 7.40 3.82 -27.42
CA TYR A 245 7.63 5.24 -27.71
C TYR A 245 9.10 5.63 -27.54
N PHE A 246 9.78 5.10 -26.52
CA PHE A 246 11.19 5.41 -26.24
C PHE A 246 12.20 4.47 -26.93
N THR A 247 11.85 3.21 -27.19
CA THR A 247 12.81 2.18 -27.65
C THR A 247 12.53 1.60 -29.05
N GLY A 248 11.41 1.95 -29.69
CA GLY A 248 11.01 1.41 -30.99
C GLY A 248 11.68 2.06 -32.20
N ARG A 249 11.68 1.38 -33.35
CA ARG A 249 12.01 2.01 -34.66
C ARG A 249 10.88 2.97 -35.05
N GLY A 250 11.19 4.21 -35.45
CA GLY A 250 10.18 5.26 -35.65
C GLY A 250 9.62 5.83 -34.34
N CYS A 251 10.45 5.84 -33.30
CA CYS A 251 10.15 6.37 -31.97
C CYS A 251 9.82 7.87 -31.98
N ARG A 252 9.20 8.35 -30.90
CA ARG A 252 8.96 9.77 -30.62
C ARG A 252 8.08 10.52 -31.64
N THR A 253 7.19 9.81 -32.33
CA THR A 253 6.16 10.45 -33.16
C THR A 253 4.96 10.89 -32.31
N ALA A 254 4.22 11.89 -32.78
CA ALA A 254 2.97 12.33 -32.15
C ALA A 254 1.96 11.16 -32.04
N ALA A 255 1.84 10.35 -33.09
CA ALA A 255 0.95 9.19 -33.09
C ALA A 255 1.34 8.13 -32.04
N ALA A 256 2.63 7.86 -31.86
CA ALA A 256 3.10 6.93 -30.83
C ALA A 256 2.87 7.47 -29.42
N PHE A 257 3.02 8.78 -29.22
CA PHE A 257 2.74 9.45 -27.95
C PHE A 257 1.26 9.34 -27.58
N GLU A 258 0.37 9.71 -28.50
CA GLU A 258 -1.08 9.63 -28.31
C GLU A 258 -1.55 8.19 -28.04
N ALA A 259 -0.99 7.21 -28.75
CA ALA A 259 -1.28 5.80 -28.51
C ALA A 259 -0.85 5.34 -27.11
N ALA A 260 0.33 5.76 -26.64
CA ALA A 260 0.81 5.44 -25.29
C ALA A 260 -0.10 6.06 -24.21
N LEU A 261 -0.50 7.34 -24.36
CA LEU A 261 -1.42 8.00 -23.44
C LEU A 261 -2.80 7.34 -23.42
N ALA A 262 -3.35 7.00 -24.59
CA ALA A 262 -4.62 6.29 -24.67
C ALA A 262 -4.54 4.92 -23.98
N ALA A 263 -3.42 4.21 -24.14
CA ALA A 263 -3.18 2.94 -23.45
C ALA A 263 -3.10 3.09 -21.93
N ILE A 264 -2.43 4.14 -21.42
CA ILE A 264 -2.37 4.45 -19.98
C ILE A 264 -3.78 4.67 -19.45
N LYS A 265 -4.54 5.58 -20.05
CA LYS A 265 -5.92 5.90 -19.62
C LYS A 265 -6.78 4.62 -19.60
N ALA A 266 -6.70 3.79 -20.63
CA ALA A 266 -7.41 2.51 -20.68
C ALA A 266 -6.96 1.53 -19.58
N ASN A 267 -5.65 1.42 -19.32
CA ASN A 267 -5.09 0.52 -18.32
C ASN A 267 -5.44 0.95 -16.89
N VAL A 268 -5.41 2.25 -16.59
CA VAL A 268 -5.83 2.77 -15.29
C VAL A 268 -7.32 2.50 -15.07
N ARG A 269 -8.18 2.69 -16.08
CA ARG A 269 -9.61 2.36 -15.96
C ARG A 269 -9.87 0.87 -15.72
N ARG A 270 -9.11 -0.03 -16.39
CA ARG A 270 -9.18 -1.48 -16.10
C ARG A 270 -8.72 -1.80 -14.68
N LEU A 271 -7.66 -1.14 -14.22
CA LEU A 271 -7.15 -1.30 -12.86
C LEU A 271 -8.20 -0.88 -11.82
N THR A 272 -8.91 0.23 -12.01
CA THR A 272 -9.90 0.69 -11.03
C THR A 272 -11.10 -0.25 -10.92
N VAL A 273 -11.60 -0.77 -12.05
CA VAL A 273 -12.66 -1.81 -12.06
C VAL A 273 -12.20 -3.03 -11.27
N GLU A 274 -10.99 -3.51 -11.52
CA GLU A 274 -10.43 -4.67 -10.82
C GLU A 274 -10.20 -4.40 -9.32
N GLN A 275 -9.79 -3.17 -8.95
CA GLN A 275 -9.64 -2.78 -7.54
C GLN A 275 -10.99 -2.76 -6.81
N VAL A 276 -12.04 -2.22 -7.43
CA VAL A 276 -13.40 -2.23 -6.87
C VAL A 276 -13.87 -3.67 -6.68
N ARG A 277 -13.76 -4.53 -7.70
CA ARG A 277 -14.11 -5.96 -7.62
C ARG A 277 -13.41 -6.66 -6.45
N LYS A 278 -12.12 -6.37 -6.24
CA LYS A 278 -11.35 -6.93 -5.11
C LYS A 278 -11.82 -6.42 -3.74
N ILE A 279 -12.20 -5.14 -3.64
CA ILE A 279 -12.72 -4.57 -2.40
C ILE A 279 -14.09 -5.17 -2.05
N GLU A 280 -14.99 -5.29 -3.03
CA GLU A 280 -16.28 -5.96 -2.86
C GLU A 280 -16.09 -7.41 -2.40
N ARG A 281 -15.04 -8.06 -2.91
CA ARG A 281 -14.68 -9.40 -2.49
C ARG A 281 -14.18 -9.49 -1.04
N LEU A 282 -13.41 -8.50 -0.57
CA LEU A 282 -13.06 -8.39 0.85
C LEU A 282 -14.32 -8.21 1.72
N ALA A 283 -15.28 -7.40 1.27
CA ALA A 283 -16.56 -7.25 1.95
C ALA A 283 -17.34 -8.58 2.00
N ALA A 284 -17.38 -9.33 0.90
CA ALA A 284 -18.00 -10.66 0.83
C ALA A 284 -17.31 -11.71 1.73
N MET A 285 -16.05 -11.53 2.09
CA MET A 285 -15.34 -12.35 3.09
C MET A 285 -15.67 -11.95 4.54
N GLY A 286 -16.56 -10.97 4.73
CA GLY A 286 -17.05 -10.53 6.05
C GLY A 286 -16.25 -9.38 6.67
N TRP A 287 -15.38 -8.70 5.90
CA TRP A 287 -14.63 -7.57 6.43
C TRP A 287 -15.55 -6.33 6.61
N PRO A 288 -15.49 -5.64 7.76
CA PRO A 288 -16.43 -4.58 8.10
C PRO A 288 -16.05 -3.24 7.45
N LEU A 289 -16.31 -3.11 6.15
CA LEU A 289 -15.92 -1.93 5.37
C LEU A 289 -16.94 -0.78 5.53
N LEU A 290 -16.49 0.39 6.02
CA LEU A 290 -17.25 1.63 5.92
C LEU A 290 -17.03 2.27 4.55
N ARG A 291 -18.05 2.26 3.69
CA ARG A 291 -17.99 2.98 2.41
C ARG A 291 -18.29 4.47 2.61
N VAL A 292 -17.39 5.33 2.13
CA VAL A 292 -17.59 6.78 2.02
C VAL A 292 -17.59 7.19 0.55
N ASP A 293 -18.50 8.08 0.16
CA ASP A 293 -18.71 8.44 -1.24
C ASP A 293 -17.99 9.75 -1.61
N ALA A 294 -16.89 9.64 -2.34
CA ALA A 294 -16.12 10.77 -2.85
C ALA A 294 -16.65 11.31 -4.18
N THR A 295 -17.71 10.72 -4.77
CA THR A 295 -18.28 11.15 -6.06
C THR A 295 -18.59 12.65 -6.10
N PRO A 296 -19.28 13.25 -5.10
CA PRO A 296 -19.58 14.68 -5.14
C PRO A 296 -18.32 15.56 -5.11
N ALA A 297 -17.26 15.10 -4.44
CA ALA A 297 -15.99 15.82 -4.37
C ALA A 297 -15.22 15.75 -5.68
N VAL A 298 -15.22 14.59 -6.34
CA VAL A 298 -14.58 14.42 -7.65
C VAL A 298 -15.35 15.20 -8.73
N ALA A 299 -16.68 15.12 -8.74
CA ALA A 299 -17.54 15.87 -9.65
C ALA A 299 -17.34 17.39 -9.50
N ALA A 300 -17.26 17.90 -8.27
CA ALA A 300 -16.95 19.31 -8.02
C ALA A 300 -15.58 19.70 -8.58
N ARG A 301 -14.54 18.85 -8.39
CA ARG A 301 -13.23 19.12 -8.99
C ARG A 301 -13.31 19.12 -10.52
N LEU A 302 -14.09 18.23 -11.13
CA LEU A 302 -14.25 18.13 -12.58
C LEU A 302 -14.90 19.37 -13.18
N SER A 303 -15.88 19.96 -12.50
CA SER A 303 -16.50 21.22 -12.90
C SER A 303 -15.68 22.48 -12.60
N GLY A 304 -14.43 22.34 -12.15
CA GLY A 304 -13.56 23.46 -11.79
C GLY A 304 -13.83 24.08 -10.41
N ASN A 305 -14.76 23.51 -9.63
CA ASN A 305 -15.02 23.95 -8.27
C ASN A 305 -13.92 23.45 -7.33
N LEU A 306 -13.12 24.39 -6.80
CA LEU A 306 -12.00 24.11 -5.89
C LEU A 306 -12.41 24.03 -4.41
N SER A 307 -13.70 24.13 -4.09
CA SER A 307 -14.19 24.04 -2.73
C SER A 307 -13.92 22.66 -2.10
N SER A 308 -13.37 22.65 -0.89
CA SER A 308 -13.19 21.44 -0.10
C SER A 308 -14.47 20.95 0.58
N ALA A 309 -15.59 21.67 0.46
CA ALA A 309 -16.82 21.37 1.20
C ALA A 309 -17.41 19.99 0.87
N PRO A 310 -17.51 19.55 -0.41
CA PRO A 310 -18.02 18.20 -0.71
C PRO A 310 -17.12 17.11 -0.14
N TRP A 311 -15.79 17.26 -0.26
CA TRP A 311 -14.84 16.32 0.33
C TRP A 311 -15.01 16.23 1.85
N ARG A 312 -15.11 17.38 2.52
CA ARG A 312 -15.28 17.45 3.97
C ARG A 312 -16.54 16.69 4.40
N ARG A 313 -17.67 16.99 3.77
CA ARG A 313 -18.99 16.45 4.12
C ARG A 313 -19.13 14.95 3.84
N TYR A 314 -18.70 14.49 2.67
CA TYR A 314 -18.99 13.13 2.21
C TYR A 314 -17.86 12.12 2.46
N VAL A 315 -16.64 12.60 2.71
CA VAL A 315 -15.47 11.73 2.94
C VAL A 315 -14.88 11.96 4.32
N ALA A 316 -14.45 13.18 4.63
CA ALA A 316 -13.65 13.44 5.83
C ALA A 316 -14.46 13.27 7.12
N GLU A 317 -15.61 13.93 7.25
CA GLU A 317 -16.43 13.91 8.48
C GLU A 317 -16.91 12.49 8.87
N PRO A 318 -17.47 11.68 7.94
CA PRO A 318 -17.81 10.29 8.25
C PRO A 318 -16.61 9.45 8.67
N SER A 319 -15.45 9.66 8.01
CA SER A 319 -14.22 8.94 8.30
C SER A 319 -13.67 9.29 9.69
N VAL A 320 -13.63 10.58 10.03
CA VAL A 320 -13.19 11.06 11.35
C VAL A 320 -14.09 10.49 12.44
N SER A 321 -15.42 10.53 12.24
CA SER A 321 -16.38 9.98 13.20
C SER A 321 -16.18 8.48 13.42
N ALA A 322 -15.93 7.71 12.36
CA ALA A 322 -15.68 6.28 12.45
C ALA A 322 -14.37 5.96 13.18
N VAL A 323 -13.28 6.69 12.88
CA VAL A 323 -11.99 6.50 13.55
C VAL A 323 -12.06 6.92 15.01
N ALA A 324 -12.71 8.04 15.33
CA ALA A 324 -12.90 8.48 16.72
C ALA A 324 -13.61 7.41 17.55
N ARG A 325 -14.75 6.90 17.08
CA ARG A 325 -15.50 5.82 17.77
C ARG A 325 -14.66 4.56 17.94
N PHE A 326 -13.94 4.16 16.89
CA PHE A 326 -13.06 2.99 16.93
C PHE A 326 -11.97 3.11 18.00
N LEU A 327 -11.38 4.29 18.16
CA LEU A 327 -10.35 4.55 19.17
C LEU A 327 -10.95 4.66 20.58
N GLU A 328 -12.08 5.35 20.74
CA GLU A 328 -12.78 5.53 22.01
C GLU A 328 -13.28 4.21 22.62
N GLU A 329 -13.89 3.34 21.81
CA GLU A 329 -14.36 2.02 22.26
C GLU A 329 -13.26 1.19 22.91
N GLU A 330 -12.03 1.38 22.47
CA GLU A 330 -10.91 0.64 22.99
C GLU A 330 -10.24 1.31 24.20
N ASP A 331 -10.21 2.63 24.25
CA ASP A 331 -9.76 3.33 25.46
C ASP A 331 -10.69 3.03 26.65
N TRP A 332 -12.00 2.92 26.39
CA TRP A 332 -12.96 2.39 27.36
C TRP A 332 -12.63 0.94 27.78
N ARG A 333 -12.42 0.02 26.82
CA ARG A 333 -12.08 -1.39 27.14
C ARG A 333 -10.79 -1.51 27.95
N ARG A 334 -9.77 -0.71 27.62
CA ARG A 334 -8.51 -0.65 28.38
C ARG A 334 -8.75 -0.18 29.81
N SER A 335 -9.51 0.91 29.97
CA SER A 335 -9.85 1.44 31.29
C SER A 335 -10.63 0.42 32.13
N ALA A 336 -11.59 -0.29 31.53
CA ALA A 336 -12.37 -1.34 32.19
C ALA A 336 -11.52 -2.58 32.56
N ALA A 337 -10.60 -3.00 31.69
CA ALA A 337 -9.69 -4.11 31.96
C ALA A 337 -8.72 -3.80 33.12
N ILE A 338 -8.13 -2.60 33.13
CA ILE A 338 -7.28 -2.13 34.23
C ILE A 338 -8.06 -2.07 35.55
N ALA A 339 -9.29 -1.57 35.53
CA ALA A 339 -10.17 -1.55 36.71
C ALA A 339 -10.51 -2.96 37.23
N ALA A 340 -10.71 -3.93 36.33
CA ALA A 340 -10.96 -5.33 36.69
C ALA A 340 -9.74 -6.03 37.32
N VAL A 341 -8.53 -5.75 36.83
CA VAL A 341 -7.28 -6.26 37.41
C VAL A 341 -7.02 -5.63 38.79
N GLY A 342 -7.27 -4.32 38.94
CA GLY A 342 -7.13 -3.61 40.20
C GLY A 342 -8.11 -4.07 41.29
N THR A 343 -9.31 -4.51 40.92
CA THR A 343 -10.29 -5.08 41.87
C THR A 343 -9.95 -6.51 42.28
N ALA A 344 -9.38 -7.33 41.39
CA ALA A 344 -8.90 -8.68 41.74
C ALA A 344 -7.72 -8.65 42.73
N ALA A 345 -6.82 -7.66 42.63
CA ALA A 345 -5.70 -7.49 43.54
C ALA A 345 -6.12 -7.00 44.95
N HIS A 346 -7.26 -6.32 45.07
CA HIS A 346 -7.81 -5.87 46.36
C HIS A 346 -8.69 -6.91 47.07
N ALA A 347 -9.15 -7.95 46.36
CA ALA A 347 -9.95 -9.04 46.93
C ALA A 347 -9.10 -10.18 47.55
N THR A 348 -7.77 -10.02 47.61
CA THR A 348 -6.83 -11.03 48.12
C THR A 348 -6.08 -10.62 49.40
N TYR A 349 -6.54 -9.59 50.10
CA TYR A 349 -6.01 -9.19 51.41
C TYR A 349 -7.02 -9.36 52.54
#